data_AF-A0A1E3NWP7-F1
#
_entry.id   AF-A0A1E3NWP7-F1
#
_cell.length_a   1.000
_cell.length_b   1.000
_cell.length_c   1.000
_cell.angle_alpha   90.00
_cell.angle_beta   90.00
_cell.angle_gamma   90.00
#
_symmetry.space_group_name_H-M   'P 1'
#
loop_
_entity.id
_entity.type
_entity.pdbx_description
1 polymer ?
#
loop_
_entity_poly.entity_id
_entity_poly.type
_entity_poly.pdbx_seq_one_letter_code
_entity_poly.pdbx_strand_id
1 'polypeptide(L)'
;MNVSTSTSGIKRRTVKTLNEEEENAATLHLGPEFDIKQYTHDGEAMDLIALNLSEARIVIRTALKERKKLMTPNVGANEVLKKTLDYLSVFARFRDSETCAAVEQVLKTPENSNLHPFELAQLGSLACDDTDEAKTLIPSLGNKKTDDELQNILNQLSRLETPY
;
A
#
# COMPACT_ATOMS: atom_id res chain seq x y z
N MET A 1 -10.75 30.87 -5.53
CA MET A 1 -11.02 29.41 -5.44
C MET A 1 -9.66 28.74 -5.55
N ASN A 2 -9.25 27.93 -4.57
CA ASN A 2 -7.96 27.24 -4.64
C ASN A 2 -8.06 26.15 -5.71
N VAL A 3 -7.03 26.02 -6.55
CA VAL A 3 -6.99 25.01 -7.61
C VAL A 3 -6.57 23.69 -6.97
N SER A 4 -7.39 22.65 -7.10
CA SER A 4 -7.04 21.29 -6.69
C SER A 4 -5.96 20.71 -7.62
N THR A 5 -5.14 19.81 -7.08
CA THR A 5 -4.12 19.11 -7.85
C THR A 5 -4.74 18.18 -8.90
N SER A 6 -4.10 18.06 -10.06
CA SER A 6 -4.49 17.15 -11.15
C SER A 6 -3.56 15.92 -11.20
N THR A 7 -4.09 14.77 -11.63
CA THR A 7 -3.30 13.58 -11.96
C THR A 7 -3.13 13.43 -13.49
N SER A 8 -2.04 12.79 -13.89
CA SER A 8 -1.78 12.40 -15.28
C SER A 8 -2.56 11.14 -15.68
N GLY A 9 -3.09 11.10 -16.91
CA GLY A 9 -3.67 9.89 -17.48
C GLY A 9 -5.17 9.64 -17.19
N ILE A 10 -5.83 10.51 -16.41
CA ILE A 10 -7.27 10.39 -16.17
C ILE A 10 -8.08 10.71 -17.43
N LYS A 11 -9.07 9.87 -17.70
CA LYS A 11 -10.02 10.08 -18.80
C LYS A 11 -10.85 11.34 -18.57
N ARG A 12 -11.12 12.07 -19.64
CA ARG A 12 -12.06 13.20 -19.58
C ARG A 12 -13.42 12.70 -19.10
N ARG A 13 -13.94 13.33 -18.05
CA ARG A 13 -15.30 13.08 -17.54
C ARG A 13 -16.31 13.30 -18.67
N THR A 14 -17.19 12.33 -18.88
CA THR A 14 -18.26 12.41 -19.88
C THR A 14 -19.63 12.30 -19.19
N VAL A 15 -20.72 12.58 -19.90
CA VAL A 15 -22.08 12.46 -19.33
C VAL A 15 -22.37 11.04 -18.84
N LYS A 16 -21.74 10.00 -19.42
CA LYS A 16 -21.87 8.61 -18.98
C LYS A 16 -21.10 8.29 -17.70
N THR A 17 -20.04 9.03 -17.36
CA THR A 17 -19.24 8.79 -16.14
C THR A 17 -19.86 9.44 -14.90
N LEU A 18 -21.15 9.82 -14.96
CA LEU A 18 -21.89 10.30 -13.79
C LEU A 18 -22.44 9.14 -12.95
N ASN A 19 -22.48 7.92 -13.50
CA ASN A 19 -22.87 6.69 -12.82
C ASN A 19 -21.63 5.83 -12.54
N GLU A 20 -20.56 6.43 -12.01
CA GLU A 20 -19.38 5.66 -11.58
C GLU A 20 -19.81 4.69 -10.47
N GLU A 21 -19.44 3.42 -10.63
CA GLU A 21 -19.68 2.39 -9.61
C GLU A 21 -18.93 2.77 -8.33
N GLU A 22 -19.55 2.48 -7.18
CA GLU A 22 -18.97 2.80 -5.89
C GLU A 22 -17.66 2.02 -5.69
N GLU A 23 -16.63 2.69 -5.18
CA GLU A 23 -15.32 2.08 -4.92
C GLU A 23 -15.47 0.91 -3.95
N ASN A 24 -14.92 -0.24 -4.31
CA ASN A 24 -15.02 -1.46 -3.53
C ASN A 24 -13.68 -2.22 -3.53
N ALA A 25 -13.01 -2.18 -2.38
CA ALA A 25 -11.74 -2.86 -2.16
C ALA A 25 -11.85 -4.39 -2.28
N ALA A 26 -13.00 -4.99 -1.92
CA ALA A 26 -13.21 -6.43 -1.97
C ALA A 26 -13.21 -6.97 -3.41
N THR A 27 -13.61 -6.15 -4.36
CA THR A 27 -13.64 -6.48 -5.80
C THR A 27 -12.48 -5.84 -6.58
N LEU A 28 -11.53 -5.20 -5.89
CA LEU A 28 -10.43 -4.42 -6.48
C LEU A 28 -10.91 -3.28 -7.39
N HIS A 29 -12.10 -2.74 -7.13
CA HIS A 29 -12.63 -1.58 -7.81
C HIS A 29 -12.20 -0.32 -7.06
N LEU A 30 -10.95 0.13 -7.27
CA LEU A 30 -10.34 1.23 -6.51
C LEU A 30 -10.58 2.62 -7.12
N GLY A 31 -11.34 2.69 -8.21
CA GLY A 31 -11.57 3.92 -8.95
C GLY A 31 -10.47 4.23 -9.99
N PRO A 32 -10.72 5.18 -10.90
CA PRO A 32 -9.87 5.44 -12.06
C PRO A 32 -8.49 6.03 -11.71
N GLU A 33 -8.33 6.63 -10.54
CA GLU A 33 -7.06 7.17 -10.06
C GLU A 33 -6.10 6.08 -9.57
N PHE A 34 -6.65 4.92 -9.17
CA PHE A 34 -5.91 3.82 -8.55
C PHE A 34 -5.95 2.55 -9.42
N ASP A 35 -6.08 2.73 -10.73
CA ASP A 35 -5.92 1.64 -11.71
C ASP A 35 -4.51 1.04 -11.62
N ILE A 36 -4.38 -0.24 -11.99
CA ILE A 36 -3.11 -0.99 -11.96
C ILE A 36 -2.03 -0.28 -12.77
N LYS A 37 -2.39 0.28 -13.93
CA LYS A 37 -1.45 0.98 -14.81
C LYS A 37 -1.59 2.48 -14.58
N GLN A 38 -0.60 3.05 -13.92
CA GLN A 38 -0.48 4.47 -13.69
C GLN A 38 0.56 5.10 -14.62
N TYR A 39 0.56 6.42 -14.67
CA TYR A 39 1.51 7.19 -15.45
C TYR A 39 2.28 8.13 -14.54
N THR A 40 3.61 8.09 -14.63
CA THR A 40 4.47 9.03 -13.92
C THR A 40 4.34 10.43 -14.52
N HIS A 41 4.92 11.43 -13.85
CA HIS A 41 4.96 12.80 -14.37
C HIS A 41 5.70 12.94 -15.71
N ASP A 42 6.60 12.00 -16.02
CA ASP A 42 7.35 11.93 -17.28
C ASP A 42 6.55 11.24 -18.40
N GLY A 43 5.35 10.74 -18.10
CA GLY A 43 4.49 10.01 -19.03
C GLY A 43 4.85 8.53 -19.21
N GLU A 44 5.78 8.01 -18.40
CA GLU A 44 6.13 6.59 -18.41
C GLU A 44 5.07 5.77 -17.67
N ALA A 45 4.76 4.58 -18.18
CA ALA A 45 3.84 3.66 -17.53
C ALA A 45 4.52 3.01 -16.32
N MET A 46 3.82 2.98 -15.20
CA MET A 46 4.26 2.37 -13.95
C MET A 46 3.10 1.60 -13.33
N ASP A 47 3.39 0.51 -12.65
CA ASP A 47 2.35 -0.22 -11.91
C ASP A 47 1.94 0.56 -10.64
N LEU A 48 0.71 0.33 -10.18
CA LEU A 48 0.16 0.92 -8.97
C LEU A 48 1.07 0.65 -7.78
N ILE A 49 1.43 1.72 -7.07
CA ILE A 49 2.17 1.62 -5.82
C ILE A 49 1.18 1.56 -4.67
N ALA A 50 1.06 0.38 -4.06
CA ALA A 50 0.41 0.20 -2.77
C ALA A 50 1.49 -0.04 -1.71
N LEU A 51 1.39 0.68 -0.59
CA LEU A 51 2.34 0.57 0.51
C LEU A 51 1.66 -0.08 1.71
N ASN A 52 2.33 -1.04 2.34
CA ASN A 52 1.90 -1.52 3.64
C ASN A 52 2.20 -0.47 4.74
N LEU A 53 1.64 -0.66 5.94
CA LEU A 53 1.81 0.27 7.07
C LEU A 53 3.29 0.52 7.41
N SER A 54 4.11 -0.52 7.34
CA SER A 54 5.53 -0.48 7.71
C SER A 54 6.36 0.28 6.68
N GLU A 55 6.12 0.02 5.38
CA GLU A 55 6.71 0.73 4.25
C GLU A 55 6.33 2.21 4.29
N ALA A 56 5.03 2.51 4.41
CA ALA A 56 4.53 3.88 4.49
C ALA A 56 5.21 4.66 5.64
N ARG A 57 5.36 4.02 6.81
CA ARG A 57 6.04 4.64 7.95
C ARG A 57 7.50 4.99 7.64
N ILE A 58 8.23 4.08 7.00
CA ILE A 58 9.65 4.30 6.65
C ILE A 58 9.75 5.43 5.62
N VAL A 59 8.98 5.37 4.54
CA VAL A 59 8.99 6.36 3.46
C VAL A 59 8.68 7.77 3.96
N ILE A 60 7.66 7.92 4.81
CA ILE A 60 7.31 9.23 5.37
C ILE A 60 8.44 9.75 6.26
N ARG A 61 9.02 8.89 7.11
CA ARG A 61 10.12 9.28 8.01
C ARG A 61 11.39 9.64 7.25
N THR A 62 11.76 8.90 6.21
CA THR A 62 12.94 9.19 5.38
C THR A 62 12.76 10.52 4.65
N ALA A 63 11.62 10.72 3.98
CA ALA A 63 11.32 11.97 3.27
C ALA A 63 11.32 13.19 4.20
N LEU A 64 10.75 13.08 5.41
CA LEU A 64 10.79 14.16 6.41
C LEU A 64 12.20 14.44 6.92
N LYS A 65 13.01 13.40 7.13
CA LYS A 65 14.40 13.53 7.57
C LYS A 65 15.25 14.22 6.52
N GLU A 66 15.09 13.88 5.25
CA GLU A 66 15.77 14.53 4.12
C GLU A 66 15.33 15.99 3.97
N ARG A 67 14.02 16.24 4.02
CA ARG A 67 13.49 17.62 4.00
C ARG A 67 14.07 18.47 5.12
N LYS A 68 14.18 17.93 6.34
CA LYS A 68 14.78 18.64 7.49
C LYS A 68 16.26 18.96 7.28
N LYS A 69 17.01 18.16 6.51
CA LYS A 69 18.41 18.47 6.16
C LYS A 69 18.50 19.59 5.11
N LEU A 70 17.54 19.66 4.19
CA LEU A 70 17.55 20.60 3.06
C LEU A 70 16.87 21.95 3.36
N MET A 71 15.91 21.99 4.30
CA MET A 71 15.12 23.19 4.62
C MET A 71 15.37 23.70 6.05
N THR A 72 15.25 25.01 6.25
CA THR A 72 15.16 25.66 7.57
C THR A 72 13.83 25.30 8.28
N PRO A 73 13.77 25.29 9.63
CA PRO A 73 12.86 24.45 10.41
C PRO A 73 11.40 24.94 10.53
N ASN A 74 10.90 25.75 9.59
CA ASN A 74 9.68 26.54 9.81
C ASN A 74 8.41 26.09 9.08
N VAL A 75 8.42 24.96 8.38
CA VAL A 75 7.17 24.33 7.92
C VAL A 75 6.78 23.30 8.96
N GLY A 76 5.98 23.72 9.95
CA GLY A 76 5.42 22.82 10.96
C GLY A 76 4.71 21.64 10.28
N ALA A 77 4.95 20.43 10.79
CA ALA A 77 4.29 19.24 10.28
C ALA A 77 2.77 19.40 10.41
N ASN A 78 2.04 19.14 9.32
CA ASN A 78 0.59 19.13 9.31
C ASN A 78 0.07 18.23 10.45
N GLU A 79 -0.93 18.71 11.22
CA GLU A 79 -1.54 17.93 12.31
C GLU A 79 -2.03 16.56 11.84
N VAL A 80 -2.56 16.50 10.60
CA VAL A 80 -2.98 15.25 9.96
C VAL A 80 -1.79 14.30 9.83
N LEU A 81 -0.66 14.79 9.33
CA LEU A 81 0.55 13.98 9.16
C LEU A 81 1.11 13.49 10.50
N LYS A 82 1.01 14.30 11.56
CA LYS A 82 1.38 13.89 12.91
C LYS A 82 0.51 12.73 13.39
N LYS A 83 -0.81 12.85 13.26
CA LYS A 83 -1.75 11.77 13.61
C LYS A 83 -1.50 10.50 12.79
N THR A 84 -1.20 10.63 11.49
CA THR A 84 -0.83 9.50 10.64
C THR A 84 0.45 8.83 11.13
N LEU A 85 1.49 9.60 11.48
CA LEU A 85 2.74 9.04 12.01
C LEU A 85 2.55 8.35 13.36
N ASP A 86 1.68 8.88 14.23
CA ASP A 86 1.36 8.26 15.51
C ASP A 86 0.67 6.90 15.28
N TYR A 87 -0.33 6.85 14.39
CA TYR A 87 -0.99 5.61 13.96
C TYR A 87 0.03 4.60 13.41
N LEU A 88 0.85 5.01 12.43
CA LEU A 88 1.84 4.13 11.82
C LEU A 88 2.90 3.66 12.83
N SER A 89 3.22 4.47 13.85
CA SER A 89 4.20 4.07 14.86
C SER A 89 3.68 2.99 15.80
N VAL A 90 2.36 2.95 16.03
CA VAL A 90 1.70 1.94 16.86
C VAL A 90 1.43 0.66 16.06
N PHE A 91 0.92 0.78 14.83
CA PHE A 91 0.42 -0.36 14.05
C PHE A 91 1.39 -0.92 13.00
N ALA A 92 2.56 -0.30 12.78
CA ALA A 92 3.56 -0.90 11.89
C ALA A 92 4.14 -2.19 12.49
N ARG A 93 3.89 -3.30 11.80
CA ARG A 93 4.38 -4.65 12.14
C ARG A 93 5.90 -4.76 12.05
N PHE A 94 6.50 -4.12 11.05
CA PHE A 94 7.94 -4.20 10.76
C PHE A 94 8.58 -2.83 10.99
N ARG A 95 9.46 -2.75 12.00
CA ARG A 95 10.07 -1.48 12.40
C ARG A 95 11.41 -1.21 11.75
N ASP A 96 12.13 -2.25 11.35
CA ASP A 96 13.47 -2.11 10.82
C ASP A 96 13.45 -2.10 9.30
N SER A 97 14.31 -1.27 8.70
CA SER A 97 14.40 -1.17 7.24
C SER A 97 14.79 -2.50 6.60
N GLU A 98 15.60 -3.30 7.30
CA GLU A 98 16.03 -4.62 6.84
C GLU A 98 14.86 -5.62 6.84
N THR A 99 14.06 -5.65 7.90
CA THR A 99 12.86 -6.50 7.97
C THR A 99 11.83 -6.11 6.92
N CYS A 100 11.65 -4.81 6.68
CA CYS A 100 10.73 -4.31 5.65
C CYS A 100 11.18 -4.73 4.24
N ALA A 101 12.48 -4.66 3.96
CA ALA A 101 13.05 -5.12 2.68
C ALA A 101 12.90 -6.64 2.51
N ALA A 102 13.06 -7.42 3.58
CA ALA A 102 12.84 -8.86 3.55
C ALA A 102 11.36 -9.21 3.26
N VAL A 103 10.43 -8.49 3.89
CA VAL A 103 8.98 -8.63 3.63
C VAL A 103 8.65 -8.28 2.18
N GLU A 104 9.23 -7.21 1.65
CA GLU A 104 9.06 -6.81 0.26
C GLU A 104 9.55 -7.90 -0.71
N GLN A 105 10.71 -8.52 -0.41
CA GLN A 105 11.23 -9.64 -1.20
C GLN A 105 10.31 -10.86 -1.19
N VAL A 106 9.75 -11.21 -0.03
CA VAL A 106 8.79 -12.32 0.09
C VAL A 106 7.52 -12.02 -0.73
N LEU A 107 6.96 -10.82 -0.57
CA LEU A 107 5.69 -10.43 -1.19
C LEU A 107 5.82 -10.21 -2.70
N LYS A 108 6.90 -9.59 -3.18
CA LYS A 108 7.13 -9.26 -4.60
C LYS A 108 7.88 -10.34 -5.37
N THR A 109 7.86 -11.59 -4.88
CA THR A 109 8.39 -12.75 -5.60
C THR A 109 7.63 -12.94 -6.92
N PRO A 110 8.29 -13.35 -8.03
CA PRO A 110 7.61 -13.59 -9.32
C PRO A 110 6.42 -14.56 -9.24
N GLU A 111 6.43 -15.50 -8.29
CA GLU A 111 5.32 -16.41 -8.01
C GLU A 111 4.05 -15.71 -7.51
N ASN A 112 4.18 -14.49 -6.98
CA ASN A 112 3.10 -13.65 -6.46
C ASN A 112 2.70 -12.54 -7.44
N SER A 113 3.20 -12.57 -8.69
CA SER A 113 2.88 -11.56 -9.72
C SER A 113 1.40 -11.56 -10.12
N ASN A 114 0.66 -12.59 -9.72
CA ASN A 114 -0.78 -12.69 -9.93
C ASN A 114 -1.60 -11.92 -8.87
N LEU A 115 -0.95 -11.44 -7.80
CA LEU A 115 -1.57 -10.65 -6.76
C LEU A 115 -1.56 -9.17 -7.14
N HIS A 116 -2.66 -8.50 -6.85
CA HIS A 116 -2.80 -7.07 -7.04
C HIS A 116 -1.94 -6.33 -5.98
N PRO A 117 -1.32 -5.17 -6.30
CA PRO A 117 -0.52 -4.42 -5.32
C PRO A 117 -1.27 -4.14 -4.00
N PHE A 118 -2.57 -3.84 -4.10
CA PHE A 118 -3.45 -3.70 -2.94
C PHE A 118 -3.45 -4.93 -2.01
N GLU A 119 -3.55 -6.12 -2.58
CA GLU A 119 -3.58 -7.38 -1.81
C GLU A 119 -2.25 -7.62 -1.10
N LEU A 120 -1.14 -7.33 -1.78
CA LEU A 120 0.20 -7.41 -1.19
C LEU A 120 0.34 -6.44 -0.01
N ALA A 121 -0.13 -5.20 -0.16
CA ALA A 121 -0.12 -4.21 0.91
C ALA A 121 -1.01 -4.61 2.09
N GLN A 122 -2.16 -5.24 1.83
CA GLN A 122 -3.04 -5.78 2.87
C GLN A 122 -2.38 -6.95 3.62
N LEU A 123 -1.77 -7.92 2.93
CA LEU A 123 -1.04 -9.03 3.56
C LEU A 123 0.14 -8.55 4.43
N GLY A 124 0.82 -7.48 4.02
CA GLY A 124 1.88 -6.88 4.81
C GLY A 124 1.38 -6.08 6.03
N SER A 125 0.13 -5.63 6.02
CA SER A 125 -0.44 -4.76 7.06
C SER A 125 -1.30 -5.53 8.07
N LEU A 126 -2.07 -6.50 7.60
CA LEU A 126 -2.94 -7.35 8.39
C LEU A 126 -2.15 -8.56 8.89
N ALA A 127 -2.15 -8.78 10.21
CA ALA A 127 -1.53 -9.95 10.82
C ALA A 127 -2.53 -11.10 10.82
N CYS A 128 -2.61 -11.81 9.69
CA CYS A 128 -3.44 -13.01 9.58
C CYS A 128 -2.63 -14.25 9.98
N ASP A 129 -3.26 -15.15 10.74
CA ASP A 129 -2.64 -16.40 11.18
C ASP A 129 -2.91 -17.55 10.21
N ASP A 130 -4.17 -17.66 9.76
CA ASP A 130 -4.66 -18.74 8.91
C ASP A 130 -5.07 -18.24 7.52
N THR A 131 -5.05 -19.14 6.54
CA THR A 131 -5.52 -18.84 5.18
C THR A 131 -6.99 -18.43 5.11
N ASP A 132 -7.84 -19.02 5.95
CA ASP A 132 -9.26 -18.69 6.03
C ASP A 132 -9.49 -17.26 6.52
N GLU A 133 -8.73 -16.83 7.52
CA GLU A 133 -8.73 -15.44 8.00
C GLU A 133 -8.27 -14.49 6.90
N ALA A 134 -7.16 -14.80 6.23
CA ALA A 134 -6.64 -13.96 5.15
C ALA A 134 -7.63 -13.83 3.98
N LYS A 135 -8.28 -14.92 3.57
CA LYS A 135 -9.31 -14.90 2.51
C LYS A 135 -10.60 -14.21 2.95
N THR A 136 -10.94 -14.26 4.23
CA THR A 136 -12.11 -13.57 4.78
C THR A 136 -11.88 -12.06 4.83
N LEU A 137 -10.72 -11.62 5.30
CA LEU A 137 -10.37 -10.20 5.39
C LEU A 137 -10.04 -9.59 4.02
N ILE A 138 -9.47 -10.37 3.10
CA ILE A 138 -9.09 -9.96 1.76
C ILE A 138 -9.80 -10.89 0.74
N PRO A 139 -11.11 -10.67 0.49
CA PRO A 139 -11.92 -11.57 -0.34
C PRO A 139 -11.45 -11.66 -1.79
N SER A 140 -10.68 -10.67 -2.27
CA SER A 140 -10.10 -10.68 -3.61
C SER A 140 -9.03 -11.77 -3.82
N LEU A 141 -8.46 -12.34 -2.74
CA LEU A 141 -7.48 -13.43 -2.77
C LEU A 141 -8.08 -14.81 -3.08
N GLY A 142 -9.40 -14.98 -2.94
CA GLY A 142 -10.05 -16.30 -2.79
C GLY A 142 -9.61 -17.37 -3.79
N ASN A 143 -9.52 -17.04 -5.08
CA ASN A 143 -9.18 -17.98 -6.15
C ASN A 143 -7.79 -17.76 -6.77
N LYS A 144 -6.98 -16.84 -6.22
CA LYS A 144 -5.68 -16.47 -6.81
C LYS A 144 -4.53 -17.33 -6.33
N LYS A 145 -4.60 -17.82 -5.09
CA LYS A 145 -3.55 -18.60 -4.43
C LYS A 145 -4.15 -19.86 -3.80
N THR A 146 -3.38 -20.94 -3.83
CA THR A 146 -3.69 -22.15 -3.06
C THR A 146 -3.52 -21.88 -1.57
N ASP A 147 -4.22 -22.65 -0.73
CA ASP A 147 -4.14 -22.48 0.73
C ASP A 147 -2.72 -22.77 1.23
N ASP A 148 -2.04 -23.78 0.68
CA ASP A 148 -0.67 -24.12 1.08
C ASP A 148 0.33 -22.99 0.76
N GLU A 149 0.23 -22.38 -0.43
CA GLU A 149 1.08 -21.24 -0.81
C GLU A 149 0.84 -20.03 0.08
N LEU A 150 -0.44 -19.70 0.33
CA LEU A 150 -0.81 -18.57 1.15
C LEU A 150 -0.34 -18.78 2.60
N GLN A 151 -0.52 -19.97 3.16
CA GLN A 151 -0.05 -20.30 4.50
C GLN A 151 1.47 -20.18 4.62
N ASN A 152 2.21 -20.60 3.59
CA ASN A 152 3.67 -20.45 3.58
C ASN A 152 4.08 -18.96 3.63
N ILE A 153 3.39 -18.09 2.89
CA ILE A 153 3.64 -16.65 2.92
C ILE A 153 3.33 -16.08 4.32
N LEU A 154 2.18 -16.40 4.91
CA LEU A 154 1.80 -15.95 6.26
C LEU A 154 2.83 -16.38 7.31
N ASN A 155 3.28 -17.63 7.26
CA ASN A 155 4.31 -18.15 8.16
C ASN A 155 5.65 -17.42 8.00
N GLN A 156 6.04 -17.05 6.78
CA GLN A 156 7.26 -16.26 6.53
C GLN A 156 7.13 -14.84 7.07
N LEU A 157 5.97 -14.19 6.89
CA LEU A 157 5.70 -12.86 7.42
C LEU A 157 5.73 -12.84 8.96
N SER A 158 5.10 -13.83 9.60
CA SER A 158 5.11 -13.98 11.06
C SER A 158 6.52 -14.15 11.63
N ARG A 159 7.41 -14.87 10.93
CA ARG A 159 8.81 -15.03 11.35
C ARG A 159 9.63 -13.73 11.26
N LEU A 160 9.28 -12.85 10.34
CA LEU A 160 9.94 -11.55 10.15
C LEU A 160 9.39 -10.48 11.08
N GLU A 161 8.35 -10.79 11.85
CA GLU A 161 7.73 -9.86 12.78
C GLU A 161 8.69 -9.55 13.92
N THR A 162 8.94 -8.25 14.14
CA THR A 162 9.79 -7.80 15.24
C THR A 162 9.05 -7.96 16.57
N PRO A 163 9.59 -8.71 17.55
CA PRO A 163 8.99 -8.78 18.87
C PRO A 163 8.98 -7.38 19.51
N TYR A 164 7.86 -7.05 20.14
CA TYR A 164 7.59 -5.73 20.75
C TYR A 164 8.44 -5.43 21.98
#